data_AF-A0AAN8H3U0-F1
#
_entry.id   AF-A0AAN8H3U0-F1
#
_cell.length_a   1.000
_cell.length_b   1.000
_cell.length_c   1.000
_cell.angle_alpha   90.00
_cell.angle_beta   90.00
_cell.angle_gamma   90.00
#
_symmetry.space_group_name_H-M   'P 1'
#
loop_
_entity.id
_entity.type
_entity.pdbx_description
1 polymer ?
#
loop_
_entity_poly.entity_id
_entity_poly.type
_entity_poly.pdbx_seq_one_letter_code
_entity_poly.pdbx_strand_id
1 'polypeptide(L)'
;MEYKPSFSFQAGTSDLQLKPTKEAVRVAKANSTRELAEAQAASRVSLLGGNPADRWQLLSQTELQFGQYRGQTFQWLLSQDLGYTATILAGHQGEREGGDVSSTPLMWNKDALLEYAGLFDAVMAAVSRKRAPGTAAEHGQLVGSGAFTAMTYREMYESVEKEPRT
;
A
#
# COMPACT_ATOMS: atom_id res chain seq x y z
N MET A 1 2.04 29.54 -7.77
CA MET A 1 1.45 28.50 -6.90
C MET A 1 2.05 28.67 -5.52
N GLU A 2 1.24 28.90 -4.49
CA GLU A 2 1.73 28.77 -3.12
C GLU A 2 2.09 27.30 -2.88
N TYR A 3 3.35 27.04 -2.52
CA TYR A 3 3.86 25.70 -2.26
C TYR A 3 3.53 25.20 -0.84
N LYS A 4 2.94 26.08 -0.01
CA LYS A 4 2.63 25.80 1.39
C LYS A 4 1.21 25.22 1.49
N PRO A 5 1.04 24.02 2.06
CA PRO A 5 -0.29 23.48 2.30
C PRO A 5 -1.02 24.28 3.39
N SER A 6 -2.33 24.43 3.24
CA SER A 6 -3.19 25.04 4.25
C SER A 6 -3.54 24.02 5.33
N PHE A 7 -3.00 24.20 6.53
CA PHE A 7 -3.31 23.36 7.68
C PHE A 7 -4.57 23.84 8.42
N SER A 8 -5.36 22.91 8.94
CA SER A 8 -6.53 23.18 9.78
C SER A 8 -6.24 22.86 11.24
N PHE A 9 -6.64 23.74 12.16
CA PHE A 9 -6.45 23.60 13.60
C PHE A 9 -7.78 23.40 14.31
N GLN A 10 -7.80 22.71 15.44
CA GLN A 10 -9.02 22.55 16.24
C GLN A 10 -9.41 23.91 16.86
N ALA A 11 -10.71 24.20 16.89
CA ALA A 11 -11.22 25.50 17.33
C ALA A 11 -10.72 25.87 18.73
N GLY A 12 -10.05 27.02 18.83
CA GLY A 12 -9.54 27.54 20.10
C GLY A 12 -8.22 26.92 20.57
N THR A 13 -7.54 26.11 19.74
CA THR A 13 -6.27 25.45 20.08
C THR A 13 -5.22 25.65 18.99
N SER A 14 -3.95 25.39 19.32
CA SER A 14 -2.85 25.27 18.34
C SER A 14 -2.70 23.85 17.78
N ASP A 15 -3.61 22.94 18.08
CA ASP A 15 -3.50 21.53 17.69
C ASP A 15 -4.05 21.31 16.28
N LEU A 16 -3.32 20.53 15.49
CA LEU A 16 -3.75 20.16 14.14
C LEU A 16 -5.02 19.31 14.18
N GLN A 17 -5.96 19.62 13.30
CA GLN A 17 -7.11 18.77 13.06
C GLN A 17 -6.69 17.58 12.20
N LEU A 18 -6.57 16.41 12.83
CA LEU A 18 -6.21 15.14 12.17
C LEU A 18 -7.44 14.38 11.61
N LYS A 19 -8.64 14.94 11.75
CA LYS A 19 -9.87 14.33 11.22
C LYS A 19 -10.03 14.70 9.74
N PRO A 20 -10.52 13.77 8.89
CA PRO A 20 -10.81 14.05 7.50
C PRO A 20 -11.73 15.26 7.34
N THR A 21 -11.38 16.16 6.42
CA THR A 21 -12.25 17.28 6.04
C THR A 21 -13.49 16.77 5.28
N LYS A 22 -14.53 17.60 5.18
CA LYS A 22 -15.73 17.26 4.39
C LYS A 22 -15.37 16.89 2.94
N GLU A 23 -14.38 17.58 2.37
CA GLU A 23 -13.91 17.30 1.02
C GLU A 23 -13.18 15.95 0.94
N ALA A 24 -12.28 15.65 1.90
CA ALA A 24 -11.62 14.35 1.95
C ALA A 24 -12.65 13.19 2.08
N VAL A 25 -13.71 13.38 2.86
CA VAL A 25 -14.81 12.40 2.97
C VAL A 25 -15.57 12.25 1.64
N ARG A 26 -15.80 13.33 0.90
CA ARG A 26 -16.45 13.27 -0.42
C ARG A 26 -15.60 12.50 -1.42
N VAL A 27 -14.29 12.75 -1.46
CA VAL A 27 -13.35 12.03 -2.34
C VAL A 27 -13.27 10.54 -1.98
N ALA A 28 -13.29 10.19 -0.70
CA ALA A 28 -13.34 8.80 -0.24
C ALA A 28 -14.65 8.09 -0.63
N LYS A 29 -15.78 8.81 -0.57
CA LYS A 29 -17.09 8.29 -1.03
C LYS A 29 -17.19 8.16 -2.55
N ALA A 30 -16.31 8.80 -3.31
CA ALA A 30 -16.25 8.66 -4.77
C ALA A 30 -15.58 7.35 -5.22
N ASN A 31 -15.23 6.44 -4.31
CA ASN A 31 -14.81 5.10 -4.69
C ASN A 31 -15.98 4.38 -5.37
N SER A 32 -15.72 3.80 -6.54
CA SER A 32 -16.72 3.00 -7.25
C SER A 32 -17.19 1.86 -6.36
N THR A 33 -18.48 1.53 -6.43
CA THR A 33 -18.96 0.28 -5.84
C THR A 33 -18.32 -0.90 -6.56
N ARG A 34 -18.34 -2.07 -5.91
CA ARG A 34 -17.84 -3.31 -6.50
C ARG A 34 -18.44 -3.56 -7.87
N GLU A 35 -19.76 -3.44 -7.98
CA GLU A 35 -20.52 -3.76 -9.19
C GLU A 35 -20.11 -2.83 -10.34
N LEU A 36 -19.91 -1.54 -10.06
CA LEU A 36 -19.47 -0.58 -11.06
C LEU A 36 -18.02 -0.86 -11.49
N ALA A 37 -17.13 -1.16 -10.54
CA ALA A 37 -15.74 -1.48 -10.86
C ALA A 37 -15.61 -2.76 -11.70
N GLU A 38 -16.37 -3.81 -11.35
CA GLU A 38 -16.44 -5.07 -12.11
C GLU A 38 -17.04 -4.84 -13.51
N ALA A 39 -18.11 -4.05 -13.64
CA ALA A 39 -18.71 -3.74 -14.95
C ALA A 39 -17.74 -2.95 -15.85
N GLN A 40 -17.03 -1.97 -15.30
CA GLN A 40 -16.01 -1.22 -16.04
C GLN A 40 -14.85 -2.12 -16.47
N ALA A 41 -14.39 -3.02 -15.59
CA ALA A 41 -13.37 -4.02 -15.92
C ALA A 41 -13.84 -4.97 -17.03
N ALA A 42 -15.08 -5.48 -16.95
CA ALA A 42 -15.67 -6.36 -17.96
C ALA A 42 -15.74 -5.69 -19.34
N SER A 43 -16.10 -4.42 -19.38
CA SER A 43 -16.08 -3.62 -20.61
C SER A 43 -14.67 -3.52 -21.20
N ARG A 44 -13.64 -3.25 -20.37
CA ARG A 44 -12.24 -3.23 -20.81
C ARG A 44 -11.77 -4.59 -21.33
N VAL A 45 -12.07 -5.68 -20.63
CA VAL A 45 -11.74 -7.04 -21.07
C VAL A 45 -12.37 -7.33 -22.45
N SER A 46 -13.65 -7.00 -22.62
CA SER A 46 -14.36 -7.17 -23.90
C SER A 46 -13.69 -6.37 -25.02
N LEU A 47 -13.33 -5.13 -24.74
CA LEU A 47 -12.67 -4.23 -25.70
C LEU A 47 -11.29 -4.76 -26.13
N LEU A 48 -10.58 -5.43 -25.22
CA LEU A 48 -9.29 -6.07 -25.48
C LEU A 48 -9.42 -7.46 -26.14
N GLY A 49 -10.64 -7.91 -26.46
CA GLY A 49 -10.91 -9.22 -27.07
C GLY A 49 -10.78 -10.39 -26.09
N GLY A 50 -10.77 -10.13 -24.79
CA GLY A 50 -10.73 -11.15 -23.75
C GLY A 50 -12.11 -11.69 -23.37
N ASN A 51 -12.14 -12.55 -22.35
CA ASN A 51 -13.35 -13.13 -21.79
C ASN A 51 -13.72 -12.46 -20.45
N PRO A 52 -14.78 -11.64 -20.37
CA PRO A 52 -15.20 -11.01 -19.13
C PRO A 52 -15.69 -11.98 -18.03
N ALA A 53 -16.06 -13.21 -18.41
CA ALA A 53 -16.42 -14.26 -17.47
C ALA A 53 -15.18 -14.94 -16.85
N ASP A 54 -14.00 -14.74 -17.42
CA ASP A 54 -12.74 -15.17 -16.82
C ASP A 54 -12.38 -14.21 -15.69
N ARG A 55 -12.42 -14.71 -14.45
CA ARG A 55 -12.15 -13.93 -13.25
C ARG A 55 -10.76 -13.31 -13.25
N TRP A 56 -9.75 -13.96 -13.84
CA TRP A 56 -8.39 -13.43 -13.84
C TRP A 56 -8.22 -12.30 -14.84
N GLN A 57 -8.85 -12.40 -16.01
CA GLN A 57 -8.89 -11.31 -16.97
C GLN A 57 -9.69 -10.12 -16.42
N LEU A 58 -10.79 -10.39 -15.74
CA LEU A 58 -11.58 -9.35 -15.07
C LEU A 58 -10.77 -8.63 -14.00
N LEU A 59 -10.11 -9.38 -13.11
CA LEU A 59 -9.27 -8.80 -12.07
C LEU A 59 -8.07 -8.04 -12.66
N SER A 60 -7.44 -8.53 -13.72
CA SER A 60 -6.32 -7.85 -14.37
C SER A 60 -6.69 -6.44 -14.88
N GLN A 61 -7.93 -6.27 -15.33
CA GLN A 61 -8.48 -5.00 -15.84
C GLN A 61 -9.27 -4.19 -14.79
N THR A 62 -9.30 -4.64 -13.54
CA THR A 62 -9.92 -3.88 -12.44
C THR A 62 -9.03 -2.70 -12.06
N GLU A 63 -9.64 -1.52 -11.89
CA GLU A 63 -8.92 -0.30 -11.54
C GLU A 63 -8.72 -0.15 -10.02
N LEU A 64 -7.55 0.35 -9.65
CA LEU A 64 -7.23 0.79 -8.30
C LEU A 64 -8.13 1.95 -7.89
N GLN A 65 -8.79 1.81 -6.76
CA GLN A 65 -9.64 2.85 -6.16
C GLN A 65 -8.91 3.64 -5.07
N PHE A 66 -7.60 3.43 -4.91
CA PHE A 66 -6.80 3.99 -3.82
C PHE A 66 -5.35 4.27 -4.24
N GLY A 67 -4.65 4.96 -3.35
CA GLY A 67 -3.22 5.20 -3.48
C GLY A 67 -2.86 6.18 -4.59
N GLN A 68 -1.56 6.31 -4.85
CA GLN A 68 -1.02 7.25 -5.84
C GLN A 68 -1.29 6.84 -7.29
N TYR A 69 -1.56 5.56 -7.53
CA TYR A 69 -1.86 5.00 -8.85
C TYR A 69 -3.36 4.74 -9.06
N ARG A 70 -4.22 5.46 -8.32
CA ARG A 70 -5.67 5.37 -8.50
C ARG A 70 -6.06 5.60 -9.97
N GLY A 71 -6.91 4.73 -10.50
CA GLY A 71 -7.33 4.72 -11.90
C GLY A 71 -6.48 3.82 -12.81
N GLN A 72 -5.31 3.35 -12.37
CA GLN A 72 -4.55 2.33 -13.10
C GLN A 72 -5.11 0.92 -12.82
N THR A 73 -4.89 -0.02 -13.75
CA THR A 73 -5.32 -1.41 -13.58
C THR A 73 -4.40 -2.22 -12.68
N PHE A 74 -4.90 -3.32 -12.12
CA PHE A 74 -4.08 -4.24 -11.33
C PHE A 74 -2.93 -4.83 -12.14
N GLN A 75 -3.18 -5.21 -13.40
CA GLN A 75 -2.13 -5.68 -14.30
C GLN A 75 -1.04 -4.63 -14.49
N TRP A 76 -1.43 -3.37 -14.72
CA TRP A 76 -0.47 -2.28 -14.88
C TRP A 76 0.38 -2.14 -13.62
N LEU A 77 -0.24 -2.13 -12.44
CA LEU A 77 0.47 -1.95 -11.18
C LEU A 77 1.52 -3.05 -10.94
N LEU A 78 1.13 -4.32 -11.07
CA LEU A 78 2.05 -5.45 -10.88
C LEU A 78 3.22 -5.43 -11.89
N SER A 79 2.98 -4.87 -13.07
CA SER A 79 4.00 -4.77 -14.13
C SER A 79 4.96 -3.59 -13.95
N GLN A 80 4.50 -2.50 -13.33
CA GLN A 80 5.28 -1.25 -13.26
C GLN A 80 5.92 -1.02 -11.89
N ASP A 81 5.23 -1.34 -10.79
CA ASP A 81 5.73 -1.08 -9.44
C ASP A 81 5.35 -2.20 -8.45
N LEU A 82 6.14 -3.26 -8.51
CA LEU A 82 6.00 -4.40 -7.60
C LEU A 82 6.35 -4.04 -6.15
N GLY A 83 7.25 -3.07 -5.94
CA GLY A 83 7.67 -2.64 -4.60
C GLY A 83 6.55 -1.93 -3.84
N TYR A 84 5.85 -1.03 -4.51
CA TYR A 84 4.64 -0.40 -4.00
C TYR A 84 3.53 -1.42 -3.77
N THR A 85 3.28 -2.30 -4.75
CA THR A 85 2.29 -3.39 -4.63
C THR A 85 2.52 -4.23 -3.38
N ALA A 86 3.76 -4.69 -3.18
CA ALA A 86 4.11 -5.53 -2.04
C ALA A 86 3.89 -4.81 -0.70
N THR A 87 4.17 -3.50 -0.64
CA THR A 87 3.96 -2.69 0.56
C THR A 87 2.47 -2.55 0.90
N ILE A 88 1.64 -2.26 -0.09
CA ILE A 88 0.18 -2.16 0.09
C ILE A 88 -0.40 -3.49 0.56
N LEU A 89 -0.06 -4.59 -0.11
CA LEU A 89 -0.61 -5.92 0.21
C LEU A 89 -0.13 -6.43 1.57
N ALA A 90 1.12 -6.16 1.94
CA ALA A 90 1.64 -6.49 3.26
C ALA A 90 0.86 -5.77 4.38
N GLY A 91 0.58 -4.48 4.20
CA GLY A 91 -0.25 -3.70 5.13
C GLY A 91 -1.68 -4.22 5.19
N HIS A 92 -2.31 -4.47 4.04
CA HIS A 92 -3.67 -5.00 3.94
C HIS A 92 -3.84 -6.35 4.64
N GLN A 93 -2.90 -7.28 4.47
CA GLN A 93 -2.95 -8.56 5.19
C GLN A 93 -2.85 -8.35 6.71
N GLY A 94 -2.05 -7.38 7.16
CA GLY A 94 -1.99 -6.98 8.57
C GLY A 94 -3.31 -6.41 9.09
N GLU A 95 -3.99 -5.57 8.31
CA GLU A 95 -5.33 -5.05 8.63
C GLU A 95 -6.34 -6.20 8.82
N ARG A 96 -6.33 -7.20 7.92
CA ARG A 96 -7.22 -8.37 7.99
C ARG A 96 -6.92 -9.27 9.20
N GLU A 97 -5.64 -9.56 9.47
CA GLU A 97 -5.23 -10.35 10.64
C GLU A 97 -5.49 -9.65 11.97
N GLY A 98 -5.46 -8.32 11.98
CA GLY A 98 -5.86 -7.48 13.11
C GLY A 98 -7.36 -7.51 13.40
N GLY A 99 -8.16 -8.24 12.62
CA GLY A 99 -9.60 -8.44 12.83
C GLY A 99 -10.49 -7.48 12.08
N ASP A 100 -9.96 -6.67 11.13
CA ASP A 100 -10.80 -5.84 10.28
C ASP A 100 -11.60 -6.71 9.29
N VAL A 101 -12.89 -6.86 9.57
CA VAL A 101 -13.87 -7.59 8.74
C VAL A 101 -14.75 -6.64 7.92
N SER A 102 -14.36 -5.38 7.78
CA SER A 102 -15.14 -4.42 7.01
C SER A 102 -15.23 -4.82 5.52
N SER A 103 -16.39 -4.55 4.93
CA SER A 103 -16.71 -4.84 3.52
C SER A 103 -16.90 -3.54 2.72
N THR A 104 -16.12 -2.51 3.04
CA THR A 104 -16.18 -1.23 2.32
C THR A 104 -15.70 -1.41 0.87
N PRO A 105 -16.11 -0.56 -0.09
CA PRO A 105 -15.65 -0.65 -1.48
C PRO A 105 -14.12 -0.59 -1.61
N LEU A 106 -13.47 0.19 -0.74
CA LEU A 106 -12.01 0.26 -0.64
C LEU A 106 -11.41 -1.09 -0.24
N MET A 107 -11.98 -1.71 0.81
CA MET A 107 -11.47 -2.96 1.33
C MET A 107 -11.64 -4.10 0.32
N TRP A 108 -12.81 -4.16 -0.34
CA TRP A 108 -13.03 -5.07 -1.45
C TRP A 108 -12.00 -4.89 -2.57
N ASN A 109 -11.66 -3.64 -2.94
CA ASN A 109 -10.67 -3.39 -3.98
C ASN A 109 -9.26 -3.86 -3.58
N LYS A 110 -8.89 -3.72 -2.30
CA LYS A 110 -7.64 -4.30 -1.77
C LYS A 110 -7.67 -5.83 -1.76
N ASP A 111 -8.78 -6.46 -1.36
CA ASP A 111 -8.93 -7.92 -1.40
C ASP A 111 -8.83 -8.46 -2.83
N ALA A 112 -9.48 -7.80 -3.79
CA ALA A 112 -9.45 -8.17 -5.20
C ALA A 112 -8.03 -8.05 -5.78
N LEU A 113 -7.27 -7.01 -5.39
CA LEU A 113 -5.86 -6.90 -5.76
C LEU A 113 -5.02 -8.02 -5.14
N LEU A 114 -5.27 -8.37 -3.88
CA LEU A 114 -4.57 -9.48 -3.21
C LEU A 114 -4.88 -10.82 -3.90
N GLU A 115 -6.13 -11.05 -4.28
CA GLU A 115 -6.54 -12.25 -5.01
C GLU A 115 -5.84 -12.36 -6.36
N TYR A 116 -5.78 -11.26 -7.13
CA TYR A 116 -5.07 -11.21 -8.40
C TYR A 116 -3.56 -11.43 -8.23
N ALA A 117 -2.94 -10.79 -7.24
CA ALA A 117 -1.53 -10.97 -6.92
C ALA A 117 -1.20 -12.40 -6.48
N GLY A 118 -2.15 -13.08 -5.84
CA GLY A 118 -2.06 -14.48 -5.41
C GLY A 118 -1.86 -15.48 -6.55
N LEU A 119 -2.09 -15.08 -7.80
CA LEU A 119 -1.79 -15.90 -8.99
C LEU A 119 -0.28 -16.03 -9.26
N PHE A 120 0.54 -15.16 -8.66
CA PHE A 120 1.95 -15.05 -8.99
C PHE A 120 2.82 -15.26 -7.74
N ASP A 121 3.43 -16.45 -7.61
CA ASP A 121 4.27 -16.82 -6.47
C ASP A 121 5.39 -15.79 -6.18
N ALA A 122 5.99 -15.23 -7.23
CA ALA A 122 7.04 -14.21 -7.10
C ALA A 122 6.53 -12.93 -6.41
N VAL A 123 5.28 -12.54 -6.70
CA VAL A 123 4.63 -11.38 -6.07
C VAL A 123 4.35 -11.68 -4.61
N MET A 124 3.77 -12.86 -4.31
CA MET A 124 3.48 -13.26 -2.93
C MET A 124 4.75 -13.40 -2.08
N ALA A 125 5.85 -13.91 -2.64
CA ALA A 125 7.14 -13.93 -1.97
C ALA A 125 7.65 -12.51 -1.63
N ALA A 126 7.42 -11.53 -2.51
CA ALA A 126 7.77 -10.13 -2.25
C ALA A 126 6.90 -9.52 -1.13
N VAL A 127 5.60 -9.82 -1.10
CA VAL A 127 4.68 -9.43 -0.02
C VAL A 127 5.15 -10.02 1.31
N SER A 128 5.46 -11.32 1.37
CA SER A 128 5.97 -11.96 2.58
C SER A 128 7.26 -11.33 3.08
N ARG A 129 8.20 -10.98 2.18
CA ARG A 129 9.42 -10.24 2.56
C ARG A 129 9.13 -8.87 3.15
N LYS A 130 8.09 -8.17 2.68
CA LYS A 130 7.63 -6.89 3.25
C LYS A 130 6.93 -7.05 4.60
N ARG A 131 6.35 -8.22 4.89
CA ARG A 131 5.73 -8.55 6.19
C ARG A 131 6.71 -9.05 7.22
N ALA A 132 7.81 -9.66 6.77
CA ALA A 132 8.91 -9.95 7.67
C ALA A 132 9.28 -8.62 8.36
N PRO A 133 9.27 -8.55 9.70
CA PRO A 133 9.69 -7.34 10.38
C PRO A 133 11.08 -6.99 9.85
N GLY A 134 11.37 -5.70 9.67
CA GLY A 134 12.67 -5.20 9.22
C GLY A 134 13.79 -5.48 10.24
N THR A 135 13.78 -6.61 10.93
CA THR A 135 14.56 -6.81 12.14
C THR A 135 15.36 -8.12 12.20
N ALA A 136 15.28 -9.00 11.20
CA ALA A 136 16.20 -10.15 11.12
C ALA A 136 17.34 -9.91 10.11
N ALA A 137 17.02 -9.36 8.94
CA ALA A 137 18.02 -9.08 7.90
C ALA A 137 18.77 -7.76 8.16
N GLU A 138 18.07 -6.70 8.59
CA GLU A 138 18.69 -5.38 8.82
C GLU A 138 19.58 -5.38 10.08
N HIS A 139 19.22 -6.16 11.12
CA HIS A 139 20.04 -6.30 12.32
C HIS A 139 21.41 -6.94 12.06
N GLY A 140 21.54 -7.78 11.03
CA GLY A 140 22.82 -8.33 10.59
C GLY A 140 23.53 -7.49 9.52
N GLN A 141 22.89 -6.44 9.02
CA GLN A 141 23.40 -5.58 7.96
C GLN A 141 24.27 -4.48 8.56
N LEU A 142 25.43 -4.23 7.96
CA LEU A 142 26.33 -3.14 8.34
C LEU A 142 25.67 -1.78 8.09
N VAL A 143 25.83 -0.85 9.04
CA VAL A 143 25.31 0.53 8.97
C VAL A 143 25.92 1.30 7.79
N GLY A 144 27.15 0.94 7.39
CA GLY A 144 27.76 1.38 6.13
C GLY A 144 28.06 2.88 6.01
N SER A 145 27.95 3.65 7.11
CA SER A 145 28.14 5.11 7.10
C SER A 145 28.85 5.63 8.36
N GLY A 146 29.74 6.61 8.19
CA GLY A 146 30.43 7.31 9.28
C GLY A 146 31.31 6.41 10.17
N ALA A 147 31.41 6.77 11.46
CA ALA A 147 32.17 6.02 12.46
C ALA A 147 31.61 4.62 12.77
N PHE A 148 30.46 4.28 12.19
CA PHE A 148 29.69 3.06 12.45
C PHE A 148 29.70 2.09 11.25
N THR A 149 30.55 2.33 10.26
CA THR A 149 30.65 1.51 9.03
C THR A 149 30.88 0.01 9.27
N ALA A 150 31.57 -0.35 10.35
CA ALA A 150 31.90 -1.74 10.70
C ALA A 150 30.92 -2.39 11.70
N MET A 151 29.90 -1.65 12.17
CA MET A 151 28.89 -2.21 13.05
C MET A 151 27.60 -2.48 12.29
N THR A 152 26.87 -3.47 12.78
CA THR A 152 25.54 -3.82 12.33
C THR A 152 24.48 -2.90 12.95
N TYR A 153 23.31 -2.77 12.32
CA TYR A 153 22.21 -1.99 12.93
C TYR A 153 21.82 -2.53 14.30
N ARG A 154 21.96 -3.84 14.54
CA ARG A 154 21.76 -4.44 15.85
C ARG A 154 22.72 -3.88 16.90
N GLU A 155 24.02 -3.92 16.60
CA GLU A 155 25.04 -3.40 17.51
C GLU A 155 24.83 -1.92 17.78
N MET A 156 24.39 -1.14 16.79
CA MET A 156 24.05 0.27 16.94
C MET A 156 22.86 0.51 17.89
N TYR A 157 21.77 -0.25 17.75
CA TYR A 157 20.58 -0.11 18.60
C TYR A 157 20.76 -0.72 20.00
N GLU A 158 21.59 -1.76 20.14
CA GLU A 158 21.91 -2.41 21.42
C GLU A 158 23.00 -1.65 22.20
N SER A 159 23.81 -0.81 21.55
CA SER A 159 24.74 0.10 22.21
C SER A 159 23.99 1.30 22.82
N VAL A 160 23.30 1.07 23.92
CA VAL A 160 22.78 2.14 24.78
C VAL A 160 23.99 2.89 25.36
N GLU A 161 24.14 4.16 24.97
CA GLU A 161 25.10 5.15 25.48
C GLU A 161 26.60 4.81 25.37
N LYS A 162 27.21 4.98 24.19
CA LYS A 162 28.58 5.51 24.12
C LYS A 162 28.71 6.47 22.95
N GLU A 163 28.65 7.77 23.23
CA GLU A 163 29.25 8.76 22.33
C GLU A 163 30.72 8.37 22.09
N PRO A 164 31.16 8.20 20.83
CA PRO A 164 32.57 8.03 20.56
C PRO A 164 33.29 9.33 20.92
N ARG A 165 34.15 9.27 21.94
CA ARG A 165 35.07 10.36 22.26
C ARG A 165 35.95 10.62 21.03
N THR A 166 35.80 11.81 20.46
CA THR A 166 36.76 12.44 19.54
C THR A 166 38.14 12.57 20.16
#